data_AF-A0A971ED05-F1
#
_entry.id   AF-A0A971ED05-F1
#
_cell.length_a   1.000
_cell.length_b   1.000
_cell.length_c   1.000
_cell.angle_alpha   90.00
_cell.angle_beta   90.00
_cell.angle_gamma   90.00
#
_symmetry.space_group_name_H-M   'P 1'
#
loop_
_entity.id
_entity.type
_entity.pdbx_description
1 polymer ?
#
loop_
_entity_poly.entity_id
_entity_poly.type
_entity_poly.pdbx_seq_one_letter_code
_entity_poly.pdbx_strand_id
1 'polypeptide(L)'
;MLAGSSLLMPVLLRFLLGGGAIVLCTIIARSFGPRIGGIFAAFPAVYLAALLSLTLDYQGQKLVEMSVHVSEGALVGMLANIICAIAASRLVLKKGWQKGLGQALLIWLLAATCIYFTWKLVLV
;
A
#
# COMPACT_ATOMS: atom_id res chain seq x y z
N MET A 1 -19.01 12.92 21.92
CA MET A 1 -17.58 13.25 21.71
C MET A 1 -16.72 12.34 22.59
N LEU A 2 -16.22 11.23 22.02
CA LEU A 2 -15.14 10.40 22.58
C LEU A 2 -14.16 10.14 21.43
N ALA A 3 -13.41 11.18 21.04
CA ALA A 3 -12.50 11.16 19.89
C ALA A 3 -11.03 10.87 20.28
N GLY A 4 -10.79 10.38 21.50
CA GLY A 4 -9.44 10.14 22.03
C GLY A 4 -8.94 8.69 21.94
N SER A 5 -9.85 7.71 21.88
CA SER A 5 -9.51 6.27 21.88
C SER A 5 -9.69 5.58 20.52
N SER A 6 -10.32 6.24 19.53
CA SER A 6 -10.69 5.63 18.25
C SER A 6 -9.55 5.48 17.23
N LEU A 7 -8.44 6.22 17.38
CA LEU A 7 -7.31 6.15 16.43
C LEU A 7 -6.28 5.07 16.79
N LEU A 8 -6.24 4.63 18.05
CA LEU A 8 -5.24 3.67 18.52
C LEU A 8 -5.40 2.31 17.83
N MET A 9 -6.62 1.79 17.75
CA MET A 9 -6.87 0.47 17.16
C MET A 9 -6.56 0.43 15.65
N PRO A 10 -7.01 1.39 14.82
CA PRO A 10 -6.61 1.46 13.40
C PRO A 10 -5.10 1.58 13.18
N VAL A 11 -4.39 2.33 14.03
CA VAL A 11 -2.93 2.47 13.95
C VAL A 11 -2.25 1.16 14.34
N LEU A 12 -2.69 0.51 15.42
CA LEU A 12 -2.18 -0.79 15.85
C LEU A 12 -2.40 -1.87 14.79
N LEU A 13 -3.58 -1.92 14.16
CA LEU A 13 -3.86 -2.85 13.07
C LEU A 13 -2.88 -2.67 11.90
N ARG A 14 -2.64 -1.43 11.48
CA ARG A 14 -1.67 -1.13 10.41
C ARG A 14 -0.26 -1.49 10.79
N PHE A 15 0.13 -1.23 12.04
CA PHE A 15 1.46 -1.56 12.54
C PHE A 15 1.68 -3.07 12.64
N LEU A 16 0.72 -3.81 13.20
CA LEU A 16 0.84 -5.27 13.39
C LEU A 16 0.80 -6.01 12.05
N LEU A 17 -0.15 -5.69 11.18
CA LEU A 17 -0.25 -6.33 9.87
C LEU A 17 0.91 -5.91 8.96
N GLY A 18 1.24 -4.61 8.92
CA GLY A 18 2.34 -4.08 8.12
C GLY A 18 3.70 -4.58 8.61
N GLY A 19 4.00 -4.41 9.89
CA GLY A 19 5.22 -4.88 10.53
C GLY A 19 5.36 -6.40 10.43
N GLY A 20 4.29 -7.15 10.69
CA GLY A 20 4.25 -8.60 10.52
C GLY A 20 4.58 -9.04 9.09
N ALA A 21 4.00 -8.37 8.08
CA ALA A 21 4.31 -8.65 6.68
C ALA A 21 5.78 -8.39 6.34
N ILE A 22 6.39 -7.32 6.86
CA ILE A 22 7.82 -7.03 6.66
C ILE A 22 8.71 -8.06 7.34
N VAL A 23 8.36 -8.50 8.55
CA VAL A 23 9.08 -9.58 9.26
C VAL A 23 9.00 -10.89 8.46
N LEU A 24 7.80 -11.27 8.02
CA LEU A 24 7.60 -12.47 7.19
C LEU A 24 8.40 -12.39 5.88
N CYS A 25 8.32 -11.27 5.17
CA CYS A 25 9.12 -11.00 3.98
C CYS A 25 10.62 -11.20 4.25
N THR A 26 11.13 -10.69 5.38
CA THR A 26 12.54 -10.80 5.74
C THR A 26 12.95 -12.24 6.05
N ILE A 27 12.12 -12.99 6.78
CA ILE A 27 12.37 -14.40 7.09
C ILE A 27 12.37 -15.22 5.80
N ILE A 28 11.36 -15.04 4.94
CA ILE A 28 11.23 -15.75 3.67
C ILE A 28 12.38 -15.39 2.71
N ALA A 29 12.77 -14.12 2.65
CA ALA A 29 13.91 -13.69 1.82
C ALA A 29 15.22 -14.37 2.24
N ARG A 30 15.42 -14.59 3.55
CA ARG A 30 16.61 -15.28 4.09
C ARG A 30 16.56 -16.78 3.85
N SER A 31 15.39 -17.41 3.97
CA SER A 31 15.24 -18.86 3.85
C SER A 31 15.09 -19.37 2.42
N PHE A 32 14.37 -18.64 1.57
CA PHE A 32 13.99 -19.06 0.20
C PHE A 32 14.54 -18.13 -0.89
N GLY A 33 15.27 -17.08 -0.51
CA GLY A 33 15.92 -16.14 -1.41
C GLY A 33 15.13 -14.86 -1.68
N PRO A 34 15.82 -13.82 -2.17
CA PRO A 34 15.28 -12.45 -2.23
C PRO A 34 14.13 -12.28 -3.23
N ARG A 35 14.03 -13.12 -4.28
CA ARG A 35 12.94 -13.05 -5.26
C ARG A 35 11.60 -13.47 -4.65
N ILE A 36 11.58 -14.57 -3.90
CA ILE A 36 10.39 -15.07 -3.21
C ILE A 36 10.02 -14.11 -2.07
N GLY A 37 11.02 -13.63 -1.32
CA GLY A 37 10.82 -12.58 -0.33
C GLY A 37 10.16 -11.31 -0.91
N GLY A 38 10.57 -10.90 -2.11
CA GLY A 38 9.98 -9.78 -2.83
C GLY A 38 8.47 -9.91 -3.13
N ILE A 39 7.96 -11.14 -3.30
CA ILE A 39 6.51 -11.37 -3.46
C ILE A 39 5.77 -10.99 -2.18
N PHE A 40 6.31 -11.39 -1.02
CA PHE A 40 5.75 -11.05 0.28
C PHE A 40 5.96 -9.57 0.64
N ALA A 41 6.95 -8.89 0.05
CA ALA A 41 7.09 -7.44 0.18
C ALA A 41 5.89 -6.67 -0.42
N ALA A 42 5.20 -7.26 -1.41
CA ALA A 42 4.00 -6.70 -2.03
C ALA A 42 2.69 -7.14 -1.33
N PHE A 43 2.77 -7.85 -0.20
CA PHE A 43 1.60 -8.32 0.53
C PHE A 43 0.69 -7.14 0.95
N PRO A 44 -0.63 -7.20 0.72
CA PRO A 44 -1.55 -6.06 0.90
C PRO A 44 -1.92 -5.82 2.37
N ALA A 45 -0.96 -5.87 3.29
CA ALA A 45 -1.19 -5.72 4.73
C ALA A 45 -1.85 -4.39 5.11
N VAL A 46 -1.38 -3.28 4.53
CA VAL A 46 -1.91 -1.94 4.83
C VAL A 46 -3.36 -1.80 4.34
N TYR A 47 -3.67 -2.38 3.19
CA TYR A 47 -5.03 -2.43 2.65
C TYR A 47 -5.95 -3.28 3.54
N LEU A 48 -5.51 -4.48 3.93
CA LEU A 48 -6.27 -5.34 4.83
C LEU A 48 -6.52 -4.66 6.18
N ALA A 49 -5.50 -4.01 6.75
CA ALA A 49 -5.64 -3.24 7.98
C ALA A 49 -6.64 -2.09 7.85
N ALA A 50 -6.66 -1.41 6.69
CA ALA A 50 -7.62 -0.34 6.42
C ALA A 50 -9.06 -0.87 6.39
N LEU A 51 -9.31 -1.98 5.70
CA LEU A 51 -10.63 -2.61 5.67
C LEU A 51 -11.10 -3.09 7.04
N LEU A 52 -10.22 -3.73 7.81
CA LEU A 52 -10.53 -4.16 9.17
C LEU A 52 -10.79 -2.96 10.10
N SER A 53 -10.14 -1.83 9.87
CA SER A 53 -10.40 -0.63 10.65
C SER A 53 -11.80 -0.07 10.37
N LEU A 54 -12.31 -0.19 9.13
CA LEU A 54 -13.66 0.28 8.80
C LEU A 54 -14.76 -0.44 9.59
N THR A 55 -14.55 -1.71 9.96
CA THR A 55 -15.55 -2.49 10.72
C THR A 55 -15.71 -1.97 12.16
N LEU A 56 -14.74 -1.19 12.65
CA LEU A 56 -14.80 -0.53 13.95
C LEU A 56 -15.68 0.73 13.91
N ASP A 57 -15.71 1.42 12.77
CA ASP A 57 -16.36 2.72 12.60
C ASP A 57 -17.73 2.64 11.89
N TYR A 58 -17.95 1.59 11.07
CA TYR A 58 -19.13 1.45 10.23
C TYR A 58 -19.76 0.06 10.31
N GLN A 59 -21.08 -0.01 10.09
CA GLN A 59 -21.86 -1.24 10.04
C GLN A 59 -22.86 -1.23 8.87
N GLY A 60 -23.34 -2.41 8.47
CA GLY A 60 -24.37 -2.57 7.45
C GLY A 60 -23.95 -2.05 6.07
N GLN A 61 -24.87 -1.41 5.33
CA GLN A 61 -24.63 -0.92 3.97
C GLN A 61 -23.50 0.12 3.90
N LYS A 62 -23.40 0.99 4.93
CA LYS A 62 -22.36 2.03 4.97
C LYS A 62 -20.95 1.43 5.07
N LEU A 63 -20.78 0.30 5.75
CA LEU A 63 -19.51 -0.42 5.79
C LEU A 63 -19.12 -0.94 4.40
N VAL A 64 -20.09 -1.47 3.64
CA VAL A 64 -19.87 -1.96 2.28
C VAL A 64 -19.46 -0.81 1.36
N GLU A 65 -20.21 0.30 1.38
CA GLU A 65 -19.92 1.49 0.59
C GLU A 65 -18.52 2.05 0.87
N MET A 66 -18.16 2.24 2.14
CA MET A 66 -16.83 2.72 2.52
C MET A 66 -15.71 1.75 2.14
N SER A 67 -15.97 0.45 2.21
CA SER A 67 -15.01 -0.58 1.79
C SER A 67 -14.74 -0.51 0.27
N VAL A 68 -15.77 -0.23 -0.53
CA VAL A 68 -15.61 0.00 -1.99
C VAL A 68 -14.72 1.22 -2.23
N HIS A 69 -14.98 2.36 -1.60
CA HIS A 69 -14.15 3.56 -1.75
C HIS A 69 -12.68 3.34 -1.36
N VAL A 70 -12.42 2.62 -0.27
CA VAL A 70 -11.05 2.26 0.12
C VAL A 70 -10.41 1.34 -0.92
N SER A 71 -11.18 0.41 -1.49
CA SER A 71 -10.72 -0.50 -2.54
C SER A 71 -10.37 0.25 -3.84
N GLU A 72 -11.19 1.22 -4.25
CA GLU A 72 -10.92 2.08 -5.42
C GLU A 72 -9.61 2.85 -5.25
N GLY A 73 -9.40 3.47 -4.08
CA GLY A 73 -8.14 4.15 -3.77
C GLY A 73 -6.94 3.19 -3.73
N ALA A 74 -7.13 1.99 -3.19
CA ALA A 74 -6.08 0.97 -3.15
C ALA A 74 -5.67 0.49 -4.55
N LEU A 75 -6.61 0.35 -5.49
CA LEU A 75 -6.31 -0.03 -6.88
C LEU A 75 -5.38 0.99 -7.55
N VAL A 76 -5.66 2.29 -7.39
CA VAL A 76 -4.79 3.36 -7.90
C VAL A 76 -3.36 3.22 -7.34
N GLY A 77 -3.24 3.02 -6.02
CA GLY A 77 -1.94 2.84 -5.38
C GLY A 77 -1.20 1.58 -5.84
N MET A 78 -1.91 0.46 -6.02
CA MET A 78 -1.31 -0.80 -6.50
C MET A 78 -0.82 -0.68 -7.94
N LEU A 79 -1.57 -0.03 -8.83
CA LEU A 79 -1.11 0.25 -10.20
C LEU A 79 0.14 1.13 -10.21
N ALA A 80 0.16 2.18 -9.39
CA ALA A 80 1.35 3.01 -9.23
C ALA A 80 2.55 2.22 -8.69
N ASN A 81 2.34 1.25 -7.79
CA ASN A 81 3.41 0.39 -7.27
C ASN A 81 4.07 -0.47 -8.35
N ILE A 82 3.33 -0.93 -9.37
CA ILE A 82 3.91 -1.64 -10.52
C ILE A 82 4.90 -0.72 -11.25
N ILE A 83 4.50 0.54 -11.50
CA ILE A 83 5.35 1.55 -12.12
C ILE A 83 6.57 1.83 -11.25
N CYS A 84 6.38 1.96 -9.94
CA CYS A 84 7.45 2.15 -8.95
C CYS A 84 8.49 1.02 -9.00
N ALA A 85 8.04 -0.24 -8.99
CA ALA A 85 8.91 -1.41 -9.01
C ALA A 85 9.74 -1.48 -10.31
N ILE A 86 9.12 -1.16 -11.45
CA ILE A 86 9.82 -1.07 -12.74
C ILE A 86 10.83 0.08 -12.71
N ALA A 87 10.45 1.26 -12.21
CA ALA A 87 11.34 2.41 -12.09
C ALA A 87 12.53 2.10 -11.17
N ALA A 88 12.28 1.50 -10.00
CA ALA A 88 13.31 1.11 -9.05
C ALA A 88 14.28 0.09 -9.67
N SER A 89 13.78 -0.97 -10.30
CA SER A 89 14.63 -2.00 -10.94
C SER A 89 15.57 -1.43 -12.00
N ARG A 90 15.15 -0.39 -12.75
CA ARG A 90 15.98 0.24 -13.79
C ARG A 90 16.87 1.36 -13.24
N LEU A 91 16.36 2.22 -12.36
CA LEU A 91 17.07 3.40 -11.89
C LEU A 91 18.10 3.08 -10.81
N VAL A 92 17.86 2.06 -9.98
CA VAL A 92 18.85 1.58 -9.01
C VAL A 92 20.11 1.07 -9.73
N LEU A 93 19.94 0.35 -10.84
CA LEU A 93 21.06 -0.11 -11.67
C LEU A 93 21.84 1.04 -12.32
N LYS A 94 21.15 2.11 -12.75
CA LYS A 94 21.77 3.22 -13.49
C LYS A 94 22.39 4.31 -12.61
N LYS A 95 21.78 4.61 -11.46
CA LYS A 95 22.09 5.80 -10.64
C LYS A 95 22.48 5.47 -9.20
N GLY A 96 22.61 4.18 -8.89
CA GLY A 96 22.84 3.68 -7.53
C GLY A 96 21.55 3.61 -6.72
N TRP A 97 21.61 2.90 -5.59
CA TRP A 97 20.41 2.54 -4.82
C TRP A 97 19.68 3.74 -4.21
N GLN A 98 20.40 4.72 -3.65
CA GLN A 98 19.79 5.88 -2.98
C GLN A 98 19.03 6.77 -3.96
N LYS A 99 19.74 7.27 -4.99
CA LYS A 99 19.16 8.16 -6.00
C LYS A 99 18.12 7.44 -6.86
N GLY A 100 18.36 6.17 -7.18
CA GLY A 100 17.43 5.34 -7.93
C GLY A 100 16.11 5.11 -7.19
N LEU A 101 16.17 4.77 -5.89
CA LEU A 101 14.98 4.58 -5.07
C LEU A 101 14.22 5.89 -4.84
N GLY A 102 14.93 6.99 -4.56
CA GLY A 102 14.32 8.31 -4.42
C GLY A 102 13.56 8.74 -5.69
N GLN A 103 14.15 8.52 -6.87
CA GLN A 103 13.48 8.82 -8.13
C GLN A 103 12.31 7.88 -8.43
N ALA A 104 12.41 6.59 -8.09
CA ALA A 104 11.31 5.66 -8.24
C ALA A 104 10.10 6.05 -7.39
N LEU A 105 10.33 6.52 -6.16
CA LEU A 105 9.26 7.05 -5.29
C LEU A 105 8.63 8.34 -5.84
N LEU A 106 9.43 9.24 -6.44
CA LEU A 106 8.89 10.41 -7.12
C LEU A 106 8.02 10.03 -8.33
N ILE A 107 8.48 9.06 -9.14
CA ILE A 107 7.71 8.54 -10.27
C ILE A 107 6.42 7.89 -9.79
N TRP A 108 6.48 7.11 -8.71
CA TRP A 108 5.30 6.52 -8.08
C TRP A 108 4.27 7.59 -7.67
N LEU A 109 4.73 8.65 -7.00
CA LEU A 109 3.86 9.75 -6.57
C LEU A 109 3.17 10.42 -7.76
N LEU A 110 3.94 10.75 -8.80
CA LEU A 110 3.40 11.34 -10.03
C LEU A 110 2.42 10.39 -10.72
N ALA A 111 2.77 9.11 -10.84
CA ALA A 111 1.90 8.11 -11.47
C ALA A 111 0.60 7.92 -10.69
N ALA A 112 0.65 7.79 -9.36
CA ALA A 112 -0.54 7.68 -8.52
C ALA A 112 -1.46 8.89 -8.68
N THR A 113 -0.87 10.09 -8.72
CA THR A 113 -1.61 11.35 -8.93
C THR A 113 -2.28 11.36 -10.31
N CYS A 114 -1.54 11.04 -11.38
CA CYS A 114 -2.09 10.99 -12.73
C CYS A 114 -3.22 9.95 -12.85
N ILE A 115 -3.01 8.73 -12.33
CA ILE A 115 -4.01 7.65 -12.37
C ILE A 115 -5.26 8.05 -11.58
N TYR A 116 -5.10 8.69 -10.41
CA TYR A 116 -6.24 9.15 -9.62
C TYR A 116 -7.07 10.20 -10.37
N PHE A 117 -6.41 11.18 -11.00
CA PHE A 117 -7.11 12.22 -11.76
C PHE A 117 -7.78 11.67 -13.02
N THR A 118 -7.16 10.75 -13.75
CA THR A 118 -7.80 10.13 -14.93
C THR A 118 -8.97 9.24 -14.52
N TRP A 119 -8.85 8.47 -13.44
CA TRP A 119 -9.97 7.68 -12.90
C TRP A 119 -11.16 8.57 -12.56
N LYS A 120 -10.91 9.68 -11.86
CA LYS A 120 -11.94 10.66 -11.52
C LYS A 120 -12.56 11.34 -12.75
N LEU A 121 -11.82 11.48 -13.85
CA LEU A 121 -12.28 12.18 -15.06
C LEU A 121 -13.05 11.26 -16.03
N VAL A 122 -12.79 9.95 -16.00
CA VAL A 122 -13.37 8.97 -16.95
C VAL A 122 -14.57 8.22 -16.38
N LEU A 123 -14.63 8.00 -15.06
CA LEU A 123 -15.64 7.16 -14.40
C LEU A 123 -16.62 7.93 -13.50
N VAL A 124 -16.48 9.25 -13.39
CA VAL A 124 -17.39 10.18 -12.69
C VAL A 124 -17.79 11.28 -13.64
#